data_AF-A0A5C5TS95-F1
#
_entry.id   AF-A0A5C5TS95-F1
#
_cell.length_a   1.000
_cell.length_b   1.000
_cell.length_c   1.000
_cell.angle_alpha   90.00
_cell.angle_beta   90.00
_cell.angle_gamma   90.00
#
_symmetry.space_group_name_H-M   'P 1'
#
loop_
_entity.id
_entity.type
_entity.pdbx_description
1 polymer ?
#
loop_
_entity_poly.entity_id
_entity_poly.type
_entity_poly.pdbx_seq_one_letter_code
_entity_poly.pdbx_strand_id
1 'polypeptide(L)' 'MEWIKIETRPLTDEEKEINPNLDFMYDCKMPKIGEIVLVTTSYGNVNIDALIDYGYSGIGFSEYDDVIAWMPLPKPFRKE' A
#
# COMPACT_ATOMS: atom_id res chain seq x y z
N MET A 1 11.93 4.62 13.06
CA MET A 1 10.88 4.30 12.07
C MET A 1 11.37 4.86 10.76
N GLU A 2 11.20 4.12 9.68
CA GLU A 2 11.72 4.49 8.36
C GLU A 2 10.60 4.34 7.33
N TRP A 3 10.61 5.20 6.32
CA TRP A 3 9.69 5.14 5.20
C TRP A 3 10.08 3.99 4.27
N ILE A 4 9.10 3.16 3.95
CA ILE A 4 9.23 2.06 2.99
C ILE A 4 8.61 2.55 1.68
N LYS A 5 9.45 2.67 0.64
CA LYS A 5 9.02 3.10 -0.68
C LYS A 5 8.10 2.05 -1.30
N ILE A 6 7.04 2.52 -1.97
CA ILE A 6 6.19 1.70 -2.82
C ILE A 6 6.88 1.52 -4.17
N GLU A 7 7.04 0.27 -4.58
CA GLU A 7 7.58 -0.10 -5.88
C GLU A 7 6.60 -1.05 -6.55
N THR A 8 6.40 -0.86 -7.85
CA THR A 8 5.51 -1.66 -8.66
C THR A 8 6.26 -2.18 -9.88
N ARG A 9 5.77 -3.30 -10.40
CA ARG A 9 6.26 -3.89 -11.65
C ARG A 9 5.07 -4.25 -12.55
N PRO A 10 5.27 -4.35 -13.87
CA PRO A 10 4.27 -4.93 -14.74
C PRO A 10 4.00 -6.39 -14.37
N LEU A 11 2.79 -6.85 -14.66
CA LEU A 11 2.45 -8.27 -14.59
C LEU A 11 3.19 -9.04 -15.69
N THR A 12 3.62 -10.25 -15.36
CA THR A 12 4.02 -11.25 -16.36
C THR A 12 2.81 -11.73 -17.16
N ASP A 13 3.03 -12.35 -18.32
CA ASP A 13 1.91 -12.81 -19.17
C ASP A 13 1.04 -13.85 -18.45
N GLU A 14 1.65 -14.77 -17.69
CA GLU A 14 0.94 -15.74 -16.85
C GLU A 14 0.10 -15.06 -15.75
N GLU A 15 0.64 -14.04 -15.07
CA GLU A 15 -0.09 -13.29 -14.05
C GLU A 15 -1.28 -12.52 -14.64
N LYS A 16 -1.16 -12.00 -15.88
CA LYS A 16 -2.25 -11.31 -16.59
C LYS A 16 -3.39 -12.25 -16.98
N GLU A 17 -3.10 -13.49 -17.36
CA GLU A 17 -4.13 -14.48 -17.64
C GLU A 17 -4.98 -14.77 -16.40
N ILE A 18 -4.36 -14.76 -15.22
CA ILE A 18 -5.04 -14.99 -13.93
C ILE A 18 -5.72 -13.72 -13.42
N ASN A 19 -5.09 -12.57 -13.58
CA ASN A 19 -5.52 -11.28 -13.05
C ASN A 19 -5.69 -10.24 -14.17
N PRO A 20 -6.62 -10.45 -15.12
CA PRO A 20 -6.74 -9.62 -16.32
C PRO A 20 -7.15 -8.17 -16.02
N ASN A 21 -7.61 -7.89 -14.80
CA ASN A 21 -8.06 -6.57 -14.36
C ASN A 21 -6.99 -5.78 -13.60
N LEU A 22 -5.79 -6.35 -13.38
CA LEU A 22 -4.71 -5.67 -12.66
C LEU A 22 -3.69 -5.08 -13.64
N ASP A 23 -3.32 -3.82 -13.40
CA ASP A 23 -2.36 -3.10 -14.23
C ASP A 23 -0.90 -3.29 -13.76
N PHE A 24 -0.70 -3.53 -12.46
CA PHE A 24 0.61 -3.71 -11.85
C PHE A 24 0.57 -4.68 -10.65
N MET A 25 1.75 -5.14 -10.24
CA MET A 25 1.96 -5.86 -8.99
C MET A 25 2.91 -5.07 -8.10
N TYR A 26 2.66 -5.06 -6.79
CA TYR A 26 3.64 -4.53 -5.83
C TYR A 26 4.89 -5.41 -5.79
N ASP A 27 6.05 -4.77 -5.87
CA ASP A 27 7.37 -5.40 -5.81
C ASP A 27 8.18 -4.90 -4.61
N CYS A 28 7.47 -4.69 -3.50
CA CYS A 28 8.03 -4.17 -2.27
C CYS A 28 7.32 -4.78 -1.07
N LYS A 29 7.85 -4.51 0.13
CA LYS A 29 7.16 -4.86 1.37
C LYS A 29 5.91 -3.99 1.52
N MET A 30 4.75 -4.63 1.63
CA MET A 30 3.47 -3.98 1.91
C MET A 30 3.07 -4.14 3.38
N PRO A 31 2.20 -3.25 3.90
CA PRO A 31 1.49 -3.48 5.16
C PRO A 31 0.66 -4.77 5.11
N LYS A 32 0.17 -5.23 6.25
CA LYS A 32 -0.85 -6.29 6.25
C LYS A 32 -2.20 -5.72 5.79
N ILE A 33 -3.02 -6.55 5.16
CA ILE A 33 -4.42 -6.18 4.87
C ILE A 33 -5.12 -5.81 6.19
N GLY A 34 -5.79 -4.66 6.20
CA GLY A 34 -6.43 -4.04 7.35
C GLY A 34 -5.50 -3.25 8.28
N GLU A 35 -4.18 -3.21 8.01
CA GLU A 35 -3.23 -2.44 8.82
C GLU A 35 -3.34 -0.95 8.50
N ILE A 36 -3.54 -0.14 9.55
CA ILE A 36 -3.54 1.32 9.45
C ILE A 36 -2.10 1.82 9.61
N VAL A 37 -1.63 2.58 8.61
CA VAL A 37 -0.26 3.06 8.49
C VAL A 37 -0.23 4.55 8.17
N LEU A 38 0.94 5.17 8.29
CA LEU A 38 1.19 6.47 7.67
C LEU A 38 1.57 6.25 6.22
N VAL A 39 1.06 7.10 5.33
CA VAL A 39 1.38 7.12 3.90
C VAL A 39 1.88 8.50 3.51
N THR A 40 2.80 8.55 2.54
CA THR A 40 3.19 9.78 1.85
C THR A 40 2.67 9.71 0.43
N THR A 41 1.95 10.74 0.00
CA THR A 41 1.43 10.85 -1.37
C THR A 41 2.45 11.51 -2.30
N SER A 42 2.23 11.41 -3.61
CA SER A 42 3.10 12.06 -4.62
C SER A 42 3.16 13.59 -4.47
N TYR A 43 2.16 14.18 -3.83
CA TYR A 43 2.09 15.62 -3.51
C TYR A 43 2.88 16.03 -2.25
N GLY A 44 3.53 15.07 -1.56
CA GLY A 44 4.36 15.34 -0.38
C GLY A 44 3.57 15.47 0.93
N ASN A 45 2.28 15.12 0.95
CA ASN A 45 1.47 15.11 2.16
C ASN A 45 1.65 13.79 2.92
N VAL A 46 1.60 13.86 4.25
CA VAL A 46 1.57 12.68 5.13
C VAL A 46 0.16 12.48 5.64
N ASN A 47 -0.42 11.31 5.37
CA ASN A 47 -1.77 10.93 5.78
C ASN A 47 -1.77 9.60 6.52
N ILE A 48 -2.92 9.22 7.08
CA ILE A 48 -3.18 7.88 7.61
C ILE A 48 -4.07 7.15 6.61
N ASP A 49 -3.74 5.90 6.31
CA ASP A 49 -4.55 5.05 5.43
C ASP A 49 -4.45 3.58 5.85
N ALA A 50 -5.37 2.74 5.39
CA ALA A 50 -5.37 1.30 5.55
C ALA A 50 -5.13 0.60 4.22
N LEU A 51 -4.38 -0.51 4.24
CA LEU A 51 -4.28 -1.39 3.09
C LEU A 51 -5.50 -2.31 3.04
N ILE A 52 -6.27 -2.29 1.95
CA ILE A 52 -7.53 -3.03 1.80
C ILE A 52 -7.44 -3.97 0.60
N ASP A 53 -8.09 -5.12 0.74
CA ASP A 53 -8.35 -6.06 -0.35
C ASP A 53 -9.72 -5.77 -0.96
N TYR A 54 -9.73 -5.30 -2.21
CA TYR A 54 -10.94 -5.00 -2.99
C TYR A 54 -11.42 -6.21 -3.81
N GLY A 55 -10.90 -7.41 -3.53
CA GLY A 55 -11.23 -8.63 -4.24
C GLY A 55 -10.72 -8.59 -5.69
N TYR A 56 -11.64 -8.65 -6.65
CA TYR A 56 -11.29 -8.68 -8.08
C TYR A 56 -10.59 -7.42 -8.59
N SER A 57 -10.65 -6.31 -7.84
CA SER A 57 -9.95 -5.05 -8.16
C SER A 57 -8.54 -4.97 -7.56
N GLY A 58 -8.10 -6.01 -6.83
CA GLY A 58 -6.76 -6.08 -6.24
C GLY A 58 -6.67 -5.50 -4.83
N ILE A 59 -5.44 -5.29 -4.39
CA ILE A 59 -5.12 -4.76 -3.07
C ILE A 59 -4.58 -3.35 -3.24
N GLY A 60 -5.00 -2.41 -2.38
CA GLY A 60 -4.59 -1.01 -2.47
C GLY A 60 -4.84 -0.24 -1.18
N PHE A 61 -4.37 1.01 -1.12
CA PHE A 61 -4.68 1.92 -0.03
C PHE A 61 -6.11 2.44 -0.17
N SER A 62 -6.78 2.70 0.96
CA SER A 62 -8.24 2.85 0.96
C SER A 62 -8.75 4.20 0.48
N GLU A 63 -7.95 5.25 0.70
CA GLU A 63 -8.34 6.64 0.44
C GLU A 63 -7.41 7.31 -0.58
N TYR A 64 -6.14 6.89 -0.65
CA TYR A 64 -5.12 7.52 -1.49
C TYR A 64 -4.54 6.57 -2.53
N ASP A 65 -4.79 6.84 -3.81
CA ASP A 65 -4.27 6.04 -4.93
C ASP A 65 -2.82 6.38 -5.30
N ASP A 66 -2.32 7.56 -4.90
CA ASP A 66 -1.01 8.10 -5.30
C ASP A 66 0.07 7.96 -4.20
N VAL A 67 -0.06 6.93 -3.36
CA VAL A 67 0.89 6.64 -2.27
C VAL A 67 2.24 6.19 -2.83
N ILE A 68 3.31 6.89 -2.44
CA ILE A 68 4.69 6.61 -2.88
C ILE A 68 5.55 5.96 -1.79
N ALA A 69 5.16 6.07 -0.52
CA ALA A 69 5.83 5.41 0.59
C ALA A 69 4.89 5.26 1.79
N TRP A 70 5.17 4.28 2.66
CA TRP A 70 4.42 4.05 3.89
C TRP A 70 5.33 3.77 5.08
N MET A 71 4.82 3.90 6.30
CA MET A 71 5.48 3.44 7.52
C MET A 71 4.45 3.05 8.59
N PRO A 72 4.76 2.10 9.48
CA PRO A 72 3.85 1.76 10.57
C PRO A 72 3.60 2.96 11.48
N LEU A 73 2.42 3.01 12.09
CA LEU A 73 2.12 4.01 13.12
C LEU A 73 3.12 3.92 14.27
N PRO A 74 3.47 5.05 14.91
CA PRO A 74 4.25 5.02 16.14
C PRO A 74 3.52 4.21 17.20
N LYS A 75 4.28 3.57 18.09
CA LYS A 75 3.68 2.89 19.25
C LYS A 75 2.84 3.90 20.03
N PRO A 76 1.58 3.57 20.38
CA PRO A 76 0.76 4.46 21.19
C PRO A 76 1.48 4.82 22.48
N PHE A 77 1.35 6.08 22.90
CA PHE A 77 1.78 6.46 24.23
C PHE A 77 1.01 5.63 25.26
N ARG A 78 1.72 4.93 26.13
CA ARG A 78 1.13 4.24 27.27
C ARG A 78 1.41 5.10 28.50
N LYS A 79 0.35 5.57 29.15
CA LYS A 79 0.45 6.16 30.48
C LYS A 79 0.54 5.01 31.48
N GLU A 80 1.58 4.99 32.30
CA GLU A 80 1.73 4.05 33.42
C GLU A 80 0.61 4.23 34.46
#